data_AF-A0A7R9U0I2-F1
#
_entry.id   AF-A0A7R9U0I2-F1
#
_cell.length_a   1.000
_cell.length_b   1.000
_cell.length_c   1.000
_cell.angle_alpha   90.00
_cell.angle_beta   90.00
_cell.angle_gamma   90.00
#
_symmetry.space_group_name_H-M   'P 1'
#
loop_
_entity.id
_entity.type
_entity.pdbx_description
1 polymer ?
#
loop_
_entity_poly.entity_id
_entity_poly.type
_entity_poly.pdbx_seq_one_letter_code
_entity_poly.pdbx_strand_id
1 'polypeptide(L)'
;AALAAASERGRAADADALLAMAALVTRGDARAPDVAVIAWRKAIDLLLRKPSPDYSQLASAYRNLIDLSLSSMDESGALAACREATRAAASARSEDTWPSEELEWLAVRSWNYGVGARVMGRDCTAKDWQGAAIAVVERSSVLEARFGDSMRSHYMDLLSELGQDAAATNAAAPMET
;
A
#
# COMPACT_ATOMS: atom_id res chain seq x y z
N ALA A 1 30.22 6.10 20.73
CA ALA A 1 29.06 5.45 21.35
C ALA A 1 28.00 6.46 21.84
N ALA A 2 28.32 7.36 22.78
CA ALA A 2 27.34 8.32 23.34
C ALA A 2 26.72 9.30 22.33
N LEU A 3 27.52 9.82 21.38
CA LEU A 3 27.04 10.73 20.33
C LEU A 3 26.05 10.06 19.36
N ALA A 4 26.31 8.79 19.02
CA ALA A 4 25.43 7.99 18.16
C ALA A 4 24.10 7.70 18.86
N ALA A 5 24.14 7.30 20.14
CA ALA A 5 22.94 7.05 20.93
C ALA A 5 22.11 8.32 21.21
N ALA A 6 22.73 9.50 21.27
CA ALA A 6 22.02 10.78 21.38
C ALA A 6 21.36 11.17 20.04
N SER A 7 22.05 10.95 18.92
CA SER A 7 21.48 11.19 17.58
C SER A 7 20.32 10.24 17.26
N GLU A 8 20.42 8.97 17.66
CA GLU A 8 19.33 8.00 17.50
C GLU A 8 18.10 8.36 18.36
N ARG A 9 18.31 8.78 19.61
CA ARG A 9 17.23 9.27 20.48
C ARG A 9 16.54 10.51 19.90
N GLY A 10 17.29 11.44 19.32
CA GLY A 10 16.73 12.61 18.63
C GLY A 10 15.81 12.22 17.47
N ARG A 11 16.28 11.33 16.59
CA ARG A 11 15.48 10.85 15.44
C ARG A 11 14.23 10.08 15.84
N ALA A 12 14.27 9.35 16.94
CA ALA A 12 13.10 8.64 17.46
C ALA A 12 12.02 9.62 17.93
N ALA A 13 12.41 10.65 18.69
CA ALA A 13 11.50 11.71 19.13
C ALA A 13 10.91 12.50 17.94
N ASP A 14 11.70 12.73 16.89
CA ASP A 14 11.22 13.38 15.66
C ASP A 14 10.16 12.54 14.93
N ALA A 15 10.34 11.21 14.87
CA ALA A 15 9.37 10.30 14.27
C ALA A 15 8.04 10.32 15.04
N ASP A 16 8.09 10.22 16.36
CA ASP A 16 6.90 10.21 17.21
C ASP A 16 6.15 11.56 17.15
N ALA A 17 6.88 12.68 17.11
CA ALA A 17 6.29 14.01 16.91
C ALA A 17 5.59 14.13 15.56
N LEU A 18 6.19 13.61 14.48
CA LEU A 18 5.59 13.62 13.15
C LEU A 18 4.35 12.72 13.07
N LEU A 19 4.36 11.56 13.72
CA LEU A 19 3.17 10.69 13.82
C LEU A 19 2.04 11.39 14.55
N ALA A 20 2.33 12.06 15.67
CA ALA A 20 1.34 12.81 16.43
C ALA A 20 0.75 13.98 15.60
N MET A 21 1.60 14.72 14.90
CA MET A 21 1.18 15.79 14.00
C MET A 21 0.32 15.26 12.85
N ALA A 22 0.76 14.18 12.19
CA ALA A 22 0.02 13.58 11.09
C ALA A 22 -1.37 13.09 11.55
N ALA A 23 -1.43 12.39 12.69
CA ALA A 23 -2.69 11.95 13.28
C ALA A 23 -3.62 13.13 13.66
N LEU A 24 -3.07 14.23 14.17
CA LEU A 24 -3.85 15.42 14.51
C LEU A 24 -4.45 16.07 13.26
N VAL A 25 -3.65 16.22 12.19
CA VAL A 25 -4.10 16.82 10.92
C VAL A 25 -5.10 15.91 10.21
N THR A 26 -4.95 14.58 10.29
CA THR A 26 -5.92 13.62 9.74
C THR A 26 -7.25 13.63 10.51
N ARG A 27 -7.25 13.90 11.83
CA ARG A 27 -8.47 13.94 12.67
C ARG A 27 -9.18 15.29 12.67
N GLY A 28 -8.46 16.40 12.49
CA GLY A 28 -9.08 17.72 12.35
C GLY A 28 -9.71 17.88 10.96
N ASP A 29 -10.83 18.59 10.86
CA ASP A 29 -11.49 18.94 9.59
C ASP A 29 -10.44 19.30 8.54
N ALA A 30 -10.25 18.42 7.56
CA ALA A 30 -9.07 18.40 6.71
C ALA A 30 -8.93 19.69 5.90
N ARG A 31 -8.21 20.68 6.44
CA ARG A 31 -7.81 21.90 5.73
C ARG A 31 -6.44 21.78 5.07
N ALA A 32 -5.72 20.66 5.28
CA ALA A 32 -4.37 20.46 4.75
C ALA A 32 -4.00 18.97 4.58
N PRO A 33 -4.69 18.21 3.69
CA PRO A 33 -4.39 16.80 3.45
C PRO A 33 -2.94 16.58 2.97
N ASP A 34 -2.40 17.48 2.15
CA ASP A 34 -1.03 17.40 1.64
C ASP A 34 0.01 17.42 2.78
N VAL A 35 -0.24 18.24 3.82
CA VAL A 35 0.65 18.33 4.98
C VAL A 35 0.63 17.02 5.77
N ALA A 36 -0.54 16.39 5.92
CA ALA A 36 -0.65 15.09 6.56
C ALA A 36 0.06 13.98 5.77
N VAL A 37 -0.08 13.96 4.43
CA VAL A 37 0.65 13.01 3.56
C VAL A 37 2.17 13.17 3.73
N ILE A 38 2.67 14.40 3.71
CA ILE A 38 4.11 14.69 3.90
C ILE A 38 4.57 14.22 5.29
N ALA A 39 3.79 14.50 6.34
CA ALA A 39 4.12 14.11 7.70
C ALA A 39 4.14 12.58 7.87
N TRP A 40 3.14 11.87 7.33
CA TRP A 40 3.09 10.40 7.33
C TRP A 40 4.29 9.79 6.59
N ARG A 41 4.58 10.26 5.37
CA ARG A 41 5.75 9.78 4.60
C ARG A 41 7.05 10.01 5.36
N LYS A 42 7.21 11.18 5.96
CA LYS A 42 8.43 11.50 6.74
C LYS A 42 8.56 10.65 8.00
N ALA A 43 7.45 10.39 8.69
CA ALA A 43 7.43 9.49 9.83
C ALA A 43 7.84 8.08 9.43
N ILE A 44 7.25 7.52 8.35
CA ILE A 44 7.59 6.20 7.80
C ILE A 44 9.08 6.12 7.48
N ASP A 45 9.64 7.11 6.78
CA ASP A 45 11.07 7.17 6.47
C ASP A 45 11.96 7.10 7.71
N LEU A 46 11.58 7.81 8.78
CA LEU A 46 12.34 7.81 10.03
C LEU A 46 12.21 6.47 10.78
N LEU A 47 11.02 5.87 10.76
CA LEU A 47 10.78 4.56 11.37
C LEU A 47 11.60 3.46 10.69
N LEU A 48 11.63 3.43 9.36
CA LEU A 48 12.40 2.45 8.58
C LEU A 48 13.92 2.59 8.79
N ARG A 49 14.40 3.78 9.16
CA ARG A 49 15.83 4.02 9.48
C ARG A 49 16.21 3.58 10.89
N LYS A 50 15.25 3.21 11.75
CA LYS A 50 15.55 2.68 13.09
C LYS A 50 16.22 1.30 12.94
N PRO A 51 17.26 0.98 13.74
CA PRO A 51 17.92 -0.34 13.69
C PRO A 51 16.97 -1.53 13.97
N SER A 52 15.93 -1.27 14.76
CA SER A 52 14.82 -2.18 15.03
C SER A 52 13.52 -1.40 14.85
N PRO A 53 12.94 -1.37 13.64
CA PRO A 53 11.69 -0.68 13.39
C PRO A 53 10.54 -1.27 14.21
N ASP A 54 9.67 -0.41 14.74
CA ASP A 54 8.38 -0.83 15.28
C ASP A 54 7.44 -1.05 14.09
N TYR A 55 7.25 -2.32 13.73
CA TYR A 55 6.44 -2.70 12.58
C TYR A 55 4.93 -2.51 12.81
N SER A 56 4.46 -2.48 14.05
CA SER A 56 3.08 -2.10 14.38
C SER A 56 2.85 -0.61 14.11
N GLN A 57 3.81 0.23 14.53
CA GLN A 57 3.77 1.67 14.26
C GLN A 57 3.89 1.96 12.76
N LEU A 58 4.75 1.24 12.04
CA LEU A 58 4.86 1.32 10.58
C LEU A 58 3.57 0.91 9.88
N ALA A 59 2.97 -0.21 10.25
CA ALA A 59 1.75 -0.70 9.64
C ALA A 59 0.60 0.30 9.81
N SER A 60 0.44 0.83 11.03
CA SER A 60 -0.54 1.88 11.31
C SER A 60 -0.28 3.16 10.49
N ALA A 61 0.98 3.57 10.36
CA ALA A 61 1.34 4.74 9.55
C ALA A 61 1.00 4.54 8.06
N TYR A 62 1.29 3.37 7.50
CA TYR A 62 0.91 3.03 6.12
C TYR A 62 -0.60 3.00 5.92
N ARG A 63 -1.36 2.39 6.83
CA ARG A 63 -2.83 2.38 6.77
C ARG A 63 -3.40 3.80 6.71
N ASN A 64 -2.96 4.67 7.62
CA ASN A 64 -3.39 6.07 7.64
C ASN A 64 -3.02 6.82 6.36
N LEU A 65 -1.82 6.59 5.83
CA LEU A 65 -1.38 7.18 4.56
C LEU A 65 -2.25 6.71 3.39
N ILE A 66 -2.55 5.42 3.30
CA ILE A 66 -3.38 4.84 2.24
C ILE A 66 -4.79 5.42 2.29
N ASP A 67 -5.42 5.43 3.48
CA ASP A 67 -6.77 5.95 3.63
C ASP A 67 -6.84 7.45 3.34
N LEU A 68 -5.86 8.22 3.81
CA LEU A 68 -5.77 9.64 3.51
C LEU A 68 -5.62 9.90 2.00
N SER A 69 -4.70 9.19 1.33
CA SER A 69 -4.49 9.32 -0.11
C SER A 69 -5.78 9.01 -0.89
N LEU A 70 -6.48 7.91 -0.54
CA LEU A 70 -7.76 7.56 -1.17
C LEU A 70 -8.85 8.61 -0.92
N SER A 71 -8.96 9.14 0.31
CA SER A 71 -9.89 10.22 0.64
C SER A 71 -9.60 11.52 -0.11
N SER A 72 -8.34 11.77 -0.47
CA SER A 72 -7.91 12.90 -1.31
C SER A 72 -7.95 12.61 -2.82
N MET A 73 -8.51 11.47 -3.25
CA MET A 73 -8.52 11.01 -4.65
C MET A 73 -7.13 10.78 -5.28
N ASP A 74 -6.09 10.63 -4.45
CA ASP A 74 -4.74 10.25 -4.88
C ASP A 74 -4.61 8.71 -4.92
N GLU A 75 -5.22 8.10 -5.94
CA GLU A 75 -5.22 6.65 -6.13
C GLU A 75 -3.81 6.09 -6.35
N SER A 76 -2.97 6.84 -7.06
CA SER A 76 -1.59 6.44 -7.38
C SER A 76 -0.71 6.44 -6.13
N GLY A 77 -0.81 7.47 -5.29
CA GLY A 77 -0.11 7.53 -4.02
C GLY A 77 -0.57 6.47 -3.04
N ALA A 78 -1.87 6.17 -3.00
CA ALA A 78 -2.41 5.09 -2.18
C ALA A 78 -1.86 3.71 -2.62
N LEU A 79 -1.88 3.42 -3.92
CA LEU A 79 -1.33 2.17 -4.45
C LEU A 79 0.19 2.04 -4.19
N ALA A 80 0.93 3.14 -4.34
CA ALA A 80 2.35 3.17 -4.01
C ALA A 80 2.59 2.85 -2.53
N ALA A 81 1.81 3.45 -1.63
CA ALA A 81 1.87 3.18 -0.19
C ALA A 81 1.50 1.71 0.13
N CYS A 82 0.51 1.11 -0.53
CA CYS A 82 0.21 -0.32 -0.39
C CYS A 82 1.41 -1.21 -0.79
N ARG A 83 2.04 -0.92 -1.93
CA ARG A 83 3.21 -1.67 -2.41
C ARG A 83 4.42 -1.50 -1.48
N GLU A 84 4.62 -0.30 -0.95
CA GLU A 84 5.64 -0.01 0.05
C GLU A 84 5.40 -0.78 1.36
N ALA A 85 4.17 -0.75 1.89
CA ALA A 85 3.78 -1.50 3.09
C ALA A 85 4.02 -3.01 2.92
N THR A 86 3.67 -3.55 1.76
CA THR A 86 3.91 -4.97 1.42
C THR A 86 5.40 -5.32 1.42
N ARG A 87 6.25 -4.45 0.88
CA ARG A 87 7.72 -4.62 0.92
C ARG A 87 8.28 -4.45 2.33
N ALA A 88 7.74 -3.52 3.12
CA ALA A 88 8.15 -3.32 4.50
C ALA A 88 7.83 -4.55 5.35
N ALA A 89 6.62 -5.12 5.20
CA ALA A 89 6.24 -6.39 5.79
C ALA A 89 7.16 -7.53 5.33
N ALA A 90 7.64 -7.48 4.07
CA ALA A 90 8.59 -8.46 3.56
C ALA A 90 9.97 -8.42 4.20
N SER A 91 10.40 -7.24 4.62
CA SER A 91 11.69 -7.03 5.25
C SER A 91 11.69 -7.39 6.74
N ALA A 92 10.53 -7.64 7.33
CA ALA A 92 10.41 -8.10 8.72
C ALA A 92 11.09 -9.47 8.87
N ARG A 93 12.00 -9.59 9.84
CA ARG A 93 12.83 -10.79 10.03
C ARG A 93 12.05 -12.01 10.50
N SER A 94 10.84 -11.82 11.03
CA SER A 94 9.88 -12.89 11.34
C SER A 94 8.46 -12.46 10.96
N GLU A 95 7.62 -13.44 10.62
CA GLU A 95 6.19 -13.26 10.37
C GLU A 95 5.47 -12.61 11.56
N ASP A 96 5.97 -12.83 12.79
CA ASP A 96 5.41 -12.26 14.02
C ASP A 96 5.73 -10.77 14.24
N THR A 97 6.52 -10.14 13.36
CA THR A 97 6.84 -8.72 13.55
C THR A 97 5.82 -7.79 12.89
N TRP A 98 5.22 -8.18 11.77
CA TRP A 98 4.17 -7.38 11.13
C TRP A 98 2.78 -7.84 11.58
N PRO A 99 1.87 -6.94 11.98
CA PRO A 99 0.54 -7.38 12.44
C PRO A 99 -0.23 -8.13 11.36
N SER A 100 -0.70 -9.35 11.65
CA SER A 100 -1.45 -10.18 10.70
C SER A 100 -2.73 -9.51 10.22
N GLU A 101 -3.44 -8.81 11.12
CA GLU A 101 -4.63 -8.00 10.82
C GLU A 101 -4.34 -6.92 9.77
N GLU A 102 -3.11 -6.39 9.73
CA GLU A 102 -2.71 -5.37 8.76
C GLU A 102 -2.46 -5.98 7.38
N LEU A 103 -1.93 -7.21 7.30
CA LEU A 103 -1.82 -7.94 6.03
C LEU A 103 -3.22 -8.28 5.47
N GLU A 104 -4.13 -8.76 6.33
CA GLU A 104 -5.51 -9.02 5.92
C GLU A 104 -6.19 -7.74 5.42
N TRP A 105 -6.04 -6.64 6.17
CA TRP A 105 -6.58 -5.34 5.75
C TRP A 105 -5.99 -4.88 4.41
N LEU A 106 -4.67 -4.95 4.21
CA LEU A 106 -4.02 -4.56 2.95
C LEU A 106 -4.52 -5.40 1.77
N ALA A 107 -4.65 -6.72 1.95
CA ALA A 107 -5.14 -7.62 0.91
C ALA A 107 -6.59 -7.30 0.55
N VAL A 108 -7.48 -7.22 1.54
CA VAL A 108 -8.92 -6.94 1.33
C VAL A 108 -9.13 -5.55 0.73
N ARG A 109 -8.45 -4.53 1.27
CA ARG A 109 -8.55 -3.16 0.79
C ARG A 109 -8.12 -3.06 -0.67
N SER A 110 -6.98 -3.65 -1.01
CA SER A 110 -6.44 -3.60 -2.37
C SER A 110 -7.31 -4.38 -3.35
N TRP A 111 -7.79 -5.56 -2.95
CA TRP A 111 -8.66 -6.39 -3.78
C TRP A 111 -9.99 -5.69 -4.06
N ASN A 112 -10.66 -5.18 -3.03
CA ASN A 112 -11.94 -4.50 -3.16
C ASN A 112 -11.83 -3.23 -4.02
N TYR A 113 -10.74 -2.48 -3.87
CA TYR A 113 -10.49 -1.33 -4.73
C TYR A 113 -10.35 -1.75 -6.20
N GLY A 114 -9.56 -2.79 -6.46
CA GLY A 114 -9.38 -3.33 -7.81
C GLY A 114 -10.67 -3.85 -8.43
N VAL A 115 -11.50 -4.56 -7.66
CA VAL A 115 -12.85 -4.98 -8.09
C VAL A 115 -13.72 -3.78 -8.43
N GLY A 116 -13.74 -2.75 -7.58
CA GLY A 116 -14.48 -1.51 -7.84
C GLY A 116 -14.00 -0.80 -9.12
N ALA A 117 -12.69 -0.74 -9.36
CA ALA A 117 -12.12 -0.20 -10.58
C ALA A 117 -12.57 -0.98 -11.82
N ARG A 118 -12.58 -2.33 -11.76
CA ARG A 118 -13.04 -3.20 -12.84
C ARG A 118 -14.52 -2.97 -13.16
N VAL A 119 -15.38 -2.87 -12.14
CA VAL A 119 -16.82 -2.57 -12.33
C VAL A 119 -17.03 -1.22 -13.03
N MET A 120 -16.13 -0.27 -12.86
CA MET A 120 -16.13 1.03 -13.54
C MET A 120 -15.44 1.01 -14.92
N GLY A 121 -15.02 -0.16 -15.42
CA GLY A 121 -14.29 -0.30 -16.69
C GLY A 121 -12.84 0.23 -16.65
N ARG A 122 -12.27 0.42 -15.45
CA ARG A 122 -10.89 0.89 -15.25
C ARG A 122 -9.94 -0.29 -15.09
N ASP A 123 -9.84 -1.12 -16.12
CA ASP A 123 -9.20 -2.44 -16.03
C ASP A 123 -7.69 -2.39 -15.77
N CYS A 124 -7.00 -1.34 -16.25
CA CYS A 124 -5.60 -1.11 -15.90
C CYS A 124 -5.42 -0.84 -14.40
N THR A 125 -6.26 0.02 -13.81
CA THR A 125 -6.29 0.29 -12.37
C THR A 125 -6.66 -0.97 -11.59
N ALA A 126 -7.65 -1.74 -12.07
CA ALA A 126 -8.04 -3.00 -11.47
C ALA A 126 -6.86 -3.98 -11.41
N LYS A 127 -6.13 -4.15 -12.51
CA LYS A 127 -4.94 -5.00 -12.61
C LYS A 127 -3.88 -4.61 -11.58
N ASP A 128 -3.61 -3.32 -11.45
CA ASP A 128 -2.58 -2.82 -10.54
C ASP A 128 -2.91 -3.07 -9.07
N TRP A 129 -4.17 -2.84 -8.69
CA TRP A 129 -4.66 -3.03 -7.32
C TRP A 129 -4.85 -4.50 -6.94
N GLN A 130 -5.40 -5.31 -7.85
CA GLN A 130 -5.53 -6.76 -7.64
C GLN A 130 -4.16 -7.46 -7.59
N GLY A 131 -3.20 -7.02 -8.42
CA GLY A 131 -1.82 -7.50 -8.34
C GLY A 131 -1.16 -7.16 -7.00
N ALA A 132 -1.42 -5.96 -6.46
CA ALA A 132 -0.95 -5.60 -5.12
C ALA A 132 -1.59 -6.48 -4.03
N ALA A 133 -2.87 -6.81 -4.15
CA ALA A 133 -3.55 -7.71 -3.21
C ALA A 133 -2.95 -9.13 -3.22
N ILE A 134 -2.70 -9.70 -4.40
CA ILE A 134 -2.06 -11.01 -4.55
C ILE A 134 -0.66 -11.00 -3.91
N ALA A 135 0.12 -9.96 -4.17
CA ALA A 135 1.45 -9.83 -3.58
C ALA A 135 1.44 -9.76 -2.04
N VAL A 136 0.33 -9.37 -1.41
CA VAL A 136 0.16 -9.44 0.06
C VAL A 136 -0.23 -10.84 0.49
N VAL A 137 -1.17 -11.47 -0.22
CA VAL A 137 -1.68 -12.82 0.09
C VAL A 137 -0.56 -13.86 0.06
N GLU A 138 0.32 -13.80 -0.94
CA GLU A 138 1.48 -14.69 -1.06
C GLU A 138 2.45 -14.61 0.12
N ARG A 139 2.36 -13.56 0.95
CA ARG A 139 3.21 -13.38 2.14
C ARG A 139 2.62 -13.96 3.42
N SER A 140 1.34 -14.29 3.42
CA SER A 140 0.67 -14.84 4.60
C SER A 140 0.23 -16.25 4.26
N SER A 141 0.87 -17.24 4.88
CA SER A 141 0.51 -18.65 4.71
C SER A 141 -0.98 -18.92 4.93
N VAL A 142 -1.60 -18.19 5.87
CA VAL A 142 -3.04 -18.26 6.16
C VAL A 142 -3.89 -17.68 5.03
N LEU A 143 -3.55 -16.49 4.52
CA LEU A 143 -4.29 -15.88 3.41
C LEU A 143 -4.09 -16.67 2.12
N GLU A 144 -2.86 -17.12 1.86
CA GLU A 144 -2.50 -17.92 0.68
C GLU A 144 -3.32 -19.20 0.62
N ALA A 145 -3.39 -19.94 1.73
CA ALA A 145 -4.19 -21.16 1.82
C ALA A 145 -5.70 -20.93 1.64
N ARG A 146 -6.21 -19.75 2.01
CA ARG A 146 -7.65 -19.45 1.99
C ARG A 146 -8.10 -18.83 0.67
N PHE A 147 -7.28 -18.01 0.04
CA PHE A 147 -7.70 -17.14 -1.06
C PHE A 147 -6.78 -17.17 -2.29
N GLY A 148 -5.55 -17.70 -2.18
CA GLY A 148 -4.53 -17.60 -3.22
C GLY A 148 -5.03 -18.08 -4.59
N ASP A 149 -5.58 -19.29 -4.66
CA ASP A 149 -6.03 -19.88 -5.93
C ASP A 149 -7.19 -19.11 -6.56
N SER A 150 -8.19 -18.73 -5.74
CA SER A 150 -9.35 -17.97 -6.22
C SER A 150 -8.94 -16.59 -6.75
N MET A 151 -8.11 -15.87 -6.00
CA MET A 151 -7.64 -14.54 -6.39
C MET A 151 -6.78 -14.59 -7.65
N ARG A 152 -5.88 -15.57 -7.76
CA ARG A 152 -5.07 -15.77 -8.98
C ARG A 152 -5.93 -16.09 -10.18
N SER A 153 -6.92 -16.97 -10.06
CA SER A 153 -7.82 -17.30 -11.16
C SER A 153 -8.51 -16.05 -11.70
N HIS A 154 -9.15 -15.27 -10.83
CA HIS A 154 -9.85 -14.03 -11.22
C HIS A 154 -8.92 -12.98 -11.82
N TYR A 155 -7.68 -12.91 -11.32
CA TYR A 155 -6.67 -12.01 -11.86
C TYR A 155 -6.19 -12.43 -13.26
N MET A 156 -6.01 -13.73 -13.49
CA MET A 156 -5.65 -14.26 -14.81
C MET A 156 -6.75 -14.05 -15.84
N ASP A 157 -8.02 -14.14 -15.43
CA ASP A 157 -9.16 -13.80 -16.29
C ASP A 157 -9.11 -12.33 -16.72
N LEU A 158 -8.88 -11.42 -15.76
CA LEU A 158 -8.71 -9.98 -16.06
C LEU A 158 -7.55 -9.73 -17.03
N LEU A 159 -6.39 -10.37 -16.82
CA LEU A 159 -5.24 -10.22 -17.71
C LEU A 159 -5.52 -10.74 -19.13
N SER A 160 -6.31 -11.80 -19.24
CA SER A 160 -6.70 -12.38 -20.53
C SER A 160 -7.63 -11.44 -21.30
N GLU A 161 -8.64 -10.87 -20.63
CA GLU A 161 -9.55 -9.87 -21.19
C GLU A 161 -8.77 -8.63 -21.68
N LEU A 162 -7.88 -8.09 -20.84
CA LEU A 162 -7.00 -6.97 -21.21
C LEU A 162 -6.12 -7.27 -22.44
N GLY A 163 -5.62 -8.51 -22.56
CA GLY A 163 -4.81 -8.94 -23.69
C GLY A 163 -5.62 -9.02 -25.00
N GLN A 164 -6.89 -9.43 -24.91
CA GLN A 164 -7.80 -9.49 -26.05
C GLN A 164 -8.18 -8.09 -26.54
N ASP A 165 -8.41 -7.15 -25.63
CA ASP A 165 -8.72 -5.75 -25.97
C ASP A 165 -7.55 -5.04 -26.64
N ALA A 166 -6.32 -5.27 -26.18
CA ALA A 166 -5.12 -4.74 -26.80
C ALA A 166 -4.91 -5.31 -28.22
N ALA A 167 -5.19 -6.60 -28.42
CA ALA A 167 -5.11 -7.24 -29.74
C ALA A 167 -6.19 -6.73 -30.69
N ALA A 168 -7.43 -6.54 -30.22
CA ALA A 168 -8.53 -5.97 -31.01
C ALA A 168 -8.25 -4.52 -31.41
N THR A 169 -7.69 -3.72 -30.51
CA THR A 169 -7.32 -2.31 -30.77
C THR A 169 -6.22 -2.22 -31.83
N ASN A 170 -5.18 -3.07 -31.76
CA ASN A 170 -4.12 -3.12 -32.77
C ASN A 170 -4.62 -3.62 -34.13
N ALA A 171 -5.59 -4.53 -34.17
CA ALA A 171 -6.20 -4.98 -35.42
C ALA A 171 -7.11 -3.92 -36.08
N ALA A 172 -7.63 -2.97 -35.30
CA ALA A 172 -8.50 -1.89 -35.77
C ALA A 172 -7.74 -0.62 -36.20
N ALA A 173 -6.42 -0.54 -35.97
CA ALA A 173 -5.61 0.57 -36.46
C ALA A 173 -5.55 0.52 -38.00
N PRO A 174 -6.03 1.55 -38.73
CA PRO A 174 -5.93 1.56 -40.18
C PRO A 174 -4.45 1.60 -40.57
N MET A 175 -4.08 0.71 -41.50
CA MET A 175 -2.81 0.73 -42.19
C MET A 175 -2.71 2.08 -42.92
N GLU A 176 -2.08 3.08 -42.29
CA GLU A 176 -1.71 4.32 -42.98
C GLU A 176 -0.64 3.97 -44.02
N THR A 177 -1.06 3.98 -45.29
CA THR A 177 -0.22 3.87 -46.49
C THR A 177 0.31 5.22 -46.91
#